data_AF-A0A6I5W6R1-F1
#
_entry.id   AF-A0A6I5W6R1-F1
#
_cell.length_a   1.000
_cell.length_b   1.000
_cell.length_c   1.000
_cell.angle_alpha   90.00
_cell.angle_beta   90.00
_cell.angle_gamma   90.00
#
_symmetry.space_group_name_H-M   'P 1'
#
loop_
_entity.id
_entity.type
_entity.pdbx_description
1 polymer ?
#
loop_
_entity_poly.entity_id
_entity_poly.type
_entity_poly.pdbx_seq_one_letter_code
_entity_poly.pdbx_strand_id
1 'polypeptide(L)' 'MKRLRLRVVAQLVGFLLWLASGAGLWLGWPDEITSLLLAAGLLVFNGPNVIATRREREFKPPKTAEGVLRWYPKWWA' A
#
# COMPACT_ATOMS: atom_id res chain seq x y z
N MET A 1 15.48 -4.34 14.37
CA MET A 1 16.13 -3.17 13.72
C MET A 1 16.27 -3.26 12.19
N LYS A 2 16.51 -4.43 11.57
CA LYS A 2 16.68 -4.56 10.09
C LYS A 2 15.50 -4.03 9.25
N ARG A 3 14.25 -4.23 9.70
CA ARG A 3 13.04 -3.76 9.01
C ARG A 3 12.90 -2.23 8.97
N LEU A 4 13.42 -1.52 9.97
CA LEU A 4 13.35 -0.06 10.03
C LEU A 4 14.27 0.57 8.98
N ARG A 5 15.49 0.01 8.81
CA ARG A 5 16.45 0.45 7.80
C ARG A 5 15.91 0.25 6.38
N LEU A 6 15.27 -0.89 6.11
CA LEU A 6 14.62 -1.14 4.81
C LEU A 6 13.48 -0.15 4.52
N ARG A 7 12.70 0.22 5.53
CA ARG A 7 11.63 1.21 5.38
C ARG A 7 12.16 2.59 5.04
N VAL A 8 13.21 3.02 5.74
CA VAL A 8 13.88 4.31 5.49
C VAL A 8 14.52 4.35 4.10
N VAL A 9 15.18 3.27 3.68
CA VAL A 9 15.76 3.16 2.34
C VAL A 9 14.67 3.20 1.27
N ALA A 10 13.56 2.48 1.45
CA ALA A 10 12.43 2.52 0.50
C ALA A 10 11.82 3.93 0.39
N GLN A 11 11.69 4.65 1.50
CA GLN A 11 11.20 6.04 1.49
C GLN A 11 12.17 6.98 0.77
N LEU A 12 13.48 6.84 1.00
CA LEU A 12 14.52 7.60 0.29
C LEU A 12 14.49 7.33 -1.22
N VAL A 13 14.35 6.06 -1.62
CA VAL A 13 14.25 5.68 -3.03
C VAL A 13 12.98 6.24 -3.68
N GLY A 14 11.83 6.15 -3.00
CA GLY A 14 10.58 6.76 -3.48
C GLY A 14 10.67 8.28 -3.62
N PHE A 15 11.34 8.95 -2.68
CA PHE A 15 11.57 10.40 -2.74
C PHE A 15 12.47 10.79 -3.91
N LEU A 16 13.56 10.04 -4.16
CA LEU A 16 14.44 10.26 -5.31
C LEU A 16 13.71 10.06 -6.65
N LEU A 17 12.87 9.03 -6.75
CA LEU A 17 12.04 8.79 -7.94
C LEU A 17 11.05 9.94 -8.19
N TRP A 18 10.45 10.49 -7.12
CA TRP A 18 9.55 11.63 -7.22
C TRP A 18 10.28 12.90 -7.70
N LEU A 19 11.45 13.20 -7.12
CA LEU A 19 12.31 14.30 -7.56
C LEU A 19 12.75 14.14 -9.02
N ALA A 20 13.15 12.94 -9.42
CA ALA A 20 13.54 12.63 -10.79
C ALA A 20 12.37 12.79 -11.77
N SER A 21 11.14 12.43 -11.38
CA SER A 21 9.93 12.64 -12.19
C SER A 21 9.65 14.15 -12.38
N GLY A 22 9.74 14.95 -11.32
CA GLY A 22 9.57 16.41 -11.39
C GLY A 22 10.64 17.08 -12.25
N ALA A 23 11.90 16.67 -12.10
CA ALA A 23 13.01 17.15 -12.93
C ALA A 23 12.84 16.72 -14.41
N GLY A 24 12.41 15.48 -14.65
CA GLY A 24 12.12 14.97 -15.99
C GLY A 24 11.02 15.76 -16.69
N LEU A 25 9.92 16.07 -16.01
CA LEU A 25 8.87 16.96 -16.51
C LEU A 25 9.43 18.35 -16.88
N TRP A 26 10.30 18.90 -16.04
CA TRP A 26 10.92 20.22 -16.28
C TRP A 26 11.89 20.21 -17.47
N LEU A 27 12.55 19.08 -17.72
CA LEU A 27 13.44 18.84 -18.86
C LEU A 27 12.69 18.41 -20.13
N GLY A 28 11.36 18.30 -20.09
CA GLY A 28 10.53 17.90 -21.23
C GLY A 28 10.61 16.41 -21.57
N TRP A 29 10.84 15.55 -20.58
CA TRP A 29 10.80 14.10 -20.78
C TRP A 29 9.42 13.64 -21.25
N PRO A 30 9.36 12.56 -22.06
CA PRO A 30 8.10 11.97 -22.49
C PRO A 30 7.19 11.64 -21.30
N ASP A 31 5.90 11.93 -21.44
CA ASP A 31 4.87 11.71 -20.41
C ASP A 31 4.79 10.24 -19.96
N GLU A 32 5.14 9.31 -20.84
CA GLU A 32 5.20 7.88 -20.51
C GLU A 32 6.29 7.61 -19.45
N ILE A 33 7.47 8.22 -19.59
CA ILE A 33 8.60 8.00 -18.69
C ILE A 33 8.31 8.63 -17.33
N THR A 34 7.81 9.86 -17.32
CA THR A 34 7.47 10.57 -16.07
C THR A 34 6.33 9.87 -15.33
N SER A 35 5.31 9.38 -16.04
CA SER A 35 4.21 8.58 -15.48
C SER A 35 4.70 7.25 -14.90
N LEU A 36 5.64 6.58 -15.57
CA LEU A 36 6.20 5.31 -15.09
C LEU A 36 7.04 5.50 -13.81
N LEU A 37 7.84 6.57 -13.74
CA LEU A 37 8.57 6.94 -12.52
C LEU A 37 7.62 7.30 -11.38
N LEU A 38 6.53 8.01 -11.67
CA LEU A 38 5.55 8.44 -10.68
C LEU A 38 4.76 7.24 -10.14
N ALA A 39 4.35 6.31 -11.02
CA ALA A 39 3.74 5.04 -10.66
C ALA A 39 4.70 4.16 -9.83
N ALA A 40 5.98 4.07 -10.22
CA ALA A 40 6.99 3.34 -9.47
C ALA A 40 7.21 3.93 -8.07
N GLY A 41 7.30 5.25 -7.96
CA GLY A 41 7.40 5.96 -6.67
C GLY A 41 6.21 5.68 -5.75
N LEU A 42 4.98 5.73 -6.29
CA LEU A 42 3.75 5.40 -5.58
C LEU A 42 3.71 3.94 -5.12
N LEU A 43 4.20 3.02 -5.95
CA LEU A 43 4.24 1.59 -5.64
C LEU A 43 5.23 1.28 -4.50
N VAL A 44 6.38 1.94 -4.48
CA VAL A 44 7.36 1.79 -3.38
C VAL A 44 6.78 2.35 -2.07
N PHE A 45 6.01 3.43 -2.14
CA PHE A 45 5.40 4.06 -0.97
C PHE A 45 4.20 3.27 -0.42
N ASN A 46 3.32 2.78 -1.30
CA ASN A 46 2.06 2.10 -0.93
C ASN A 46 2.13 0.58 -0.93
N GLY A 47 3.13 -0.03 -1.57
CA GLY A 47 3.31 -1.48 -1.63
C GLY A 47 3.22 -2.18 -0.26
N PRO A 48 3.87 -1.67 0.81
CA PRO A 48 3.75 -2.27 2.13
C PRO A 48 2.32 -2.22 2.69
N ASN A 49 1.57 -1.15 2.38
CA ASN A 49 0.20 -0.96 2.85
C ASN A 49 -0.79 -1.86 2.08
N VAL A 50 -0.60 -2.02 0.77
CA VAL A 50 -1.41 -2.92 -0.05
C VAL A 50 -1.21 -4.39 0.36
N ILE A 51 0.04 -4.78 0.67
CA ILE A 51 0.33 -6.13 1.17
C ILE A 51 -0.24 -6.32 2.58
N ALA A 52 -0.14 -5.32 3.46
CA ALA A 52 -0.70 -5.40 4.81
C ALA A 52 -2.24 -5.51 4.77
N THR A 53 -2.92 -4.67 3.99
CA THR A 53 -4.38 -4.71 3.83
C THR A 53 -4.86 -5.97 3.13
N ARG A 54 -4.10 -6.51 2.16
CA ARG A 54 -4.39 -7.82 1.56
C ARG A 54 -4.27 -8.95 2.58
N ARG A 55 -3.21 -8.93 3.39
CA ARG A 55 -3.01 -9.91 4.46
C ARG A 55 -4.11 -9.84 5.53
N GLU A 56 -4.58 -8.64 5.88
CA GLU A 56 -5.72 -8.46 6.81
C GLU A 56 -7.04 -8.99 6.24
N ARG A 57 -7.23 -8.95 4.92
CA ARG A 57 -8.40 -9.52 4.26
C ARG A 57 -8.34 -11.04 4.17
N GLU A 58 -7.16 -11.61 3.91
CA GLU A 58 -6.95 -13.06 3.78
C GLU A 58 -6.85 -13.77 5.15
N PHE A 59 -6.37 -13.08 6.20
CA PHE A 59 -6.21 -13.63 7.56
C PHE A 59 -7.26 -13.14 8.55
N LYS A 60 -8.45 -12.76 8.11
CA LYS A 60 -9.54 -12.52 9.07
C LYS A 60 -9.98 -13.89 9.61
N PRO A 61 -9.74 -14.23 10.89
CA PRO A 61 -10.24 -15.47 11.44
C PRO A 61 -11.77 -15.48 11.28
N PRO A 62 -12.38 -16.62 10.90
CA PRO A 62 -13.82 -16.71 10.83
C PRO A 62 -14.40 -16.23 12.17
N LYS A 63 -15.26 -15.22 12.14
CA LYS A 63 -15.95 -14.75 13.35
C LYS A 63 -16.66 -15.97 13.95
N THR A 64 -16.43 -16.24 15.23
CA THR A 64 -17.12 -17.32 15.96
C THR A 64 -18.63 -17.15 15.82
N ALA A 65 -19.34 -18.26 15.58
CA ALA A 65 -20.78 -18.27 15.33
C ALA A 65 -21.57 -17.52 16.42
N GLU A 66 -21.12 -17.63 17.68
CA GLU A 66 -21.66 -16.92 18.84
C GLU A 66 -21.61 -15.38 18.69
N GLY A 67 -20.54 -14.85 18.08
CA GLY A 67 -20.37 -13.42 17.82
C GLY A 67 -21.27 -12.89 16.71
N VAL A 68 -21.75 -13.77 15.82
CA VAL A 68 -22.73 -13.43 14.76
C VAL A 68 -24.17 -13.59 15.29
N LEU A 69 -24.43 -14.65 16.05
CA LEU A 69 -25.73 -14.94 16.65
C LEU A 69 -26.21 -13.86 17.64
N ARG A 70 -25.29 -13.16 18.31
CA ARG A 70 -25.64 -12.02 19.19
C ARG A 70 -26.34 -10.87 18.45
N TRP A 71 -26.10 -10.72 17.14
CA TRP A 71 -26.71 -9.67 16.31
C TRP A 71 -27.95 -10.17 15.56
N TYR A 72 -28.19 -11.49 15.55
CA TYR A 72 -29.37 -12.05 14.93
C TYR A 72 -30.56 -11.92 15.88
N PRO A 73 -31.71 -11.46 15.38
CA PRO A 73 -32.85 -11.28 16.23
C PRO A 73 -33.45 -12.66 16.60
N LYS A 74 -33.76 -12.84 17.89
CA LYS A 74 -34.08 -14.13 18.54
C LYS A 74 -35.31 -14.88 17.99
N TRP A 75 -36.07 -14.29 17.06
CA TRP A 75 -37.27 -14.91 16.47
C TRP A 75 -36.97 -15.93 15.36
N TRP A 76 -35.68 -16.18 15.08
CA TRP A 76 -35.19 -17.23 14.19
C TRP A 76 -34.66 -18.49 14.91
N ALA A 77 -34.67 -18.50 16.25
CA ALA A 77 -34.21 -19.62 17.08
C ALA A 77 -35.38 -20.44 17.63
#